data_AF-A0A3C2EEZ2-F1
#
_entry.id   AF-A0A3C2EEZ2-F1
#
_cell.length_a   1.000
_cell.length_b   1.000
_cell.length_c   1.000
_cell.angle_alpha   90.00
_cell.angle_beta   90.00
_cell.angle_gamma   90.00
#
_symmetry.space_group_name_H-M   'P 1'
#
loop_
_entity.id
_entity.type
_entity.pdbx_description
1 polymer ?
#
loop_
_entity_poly.entity_id
_entity_poly.type
_entity_poly.pdbx_seq_one_letter_code
_entity_poly.pdbx_strand_id
1 'polypeptide(L)' 'MKKLILFSLLAVLAFQTYGQLVITEIMYNPPESGTDLTEFIEIYNNSDQAINLNGYEIKDAIQIVFGDTTIVAG' A
#
# COMPACT_ATOMS: atom_id res chain seq x y z
N MET A 1 9.92 -47.31 12.63
CA MET A 1 9.30 -46.03 13.02
C MET A 1 10.38 -45.05 13.48
N LYS A 2 11.07 -44.39 12.55
CA LYS A 2 11.99 -43.29 12.86
C LYS A 2 11.66 -42.14 11.91
N LYS A 3 10.67 -41.37 12.37
CA LYS A 3 10.48 -39.94 12.14
C LYS A 3 10.62 -39.47 10.69
N LEU A 4 9.49 -39.62 10.02
CA LEU A 4 8.97 -38.80 8.93
C LEU A 4 8.96 -37.29 9.31
N ILE A 5 10.13 -36.68 9.52
CA ILE A 5 10.28 -35.23 9.83
C ILE A 5 11.26 -34.64 8.81
N LEU A 6 11.03 -34.89 7.52
CA LEU A 6 11.79 -34.25 6.45
C LEU A 6 10.89 -33.61 5.38
N PHE A 7 9.57 -33.64 5.57
CA PHE A 7 8.61 -33.15 4.57
C PHE A 7 7.90 -31.84 4.93
N SER A 8 8.17 -31.24 6.09
CA SER A 8 7.47 -30.01 6.54
C SER A 8 8.33 -28.75 6.61
N LEU A 9 9.63 -28.82 6.29
CA LEU A 9 10.53 -27.64 6.34
C LEU A 9 10.74 -26.97 4.97
N LEU A 10 10.16 -27.53 3.90
CA LEU A 10 10.28 -27.03 2.54
C LEU A 10 8.92 -26.61 1.95
N ALA A 11 8.01 -26.13 2.80
CA ALA A 11 6.99 -25.22 2.31
C ALA A 11 7.70 -23.88 2.10
N VAL A 12 8.21 -23.70 0.89
CA VAL A 12 8.76 -22.43 0.40
C VAL A 12 7.77 -21.33 0.78
N LEU A 13 8.13 -20.56 1.81
CA LEU A 13 7.44 -19.33 2.15
C LEU A 13 7.79 -18.34 1.04
N ALA A 14 7.00 -18.38 -0.03
CA ALA A 14 6.98 -17.30 -0.99
C ALA A 14 6.40 -16.09 -0.26
N PHE A 15 7.25 -15.33 0.43
CA PHE A 15 6.88 -14.01 0.93
C PHE A 15 6.65 -13.14 -0.30
N GLN A 16 5.37 -12.91 -0.61
CA GLN A 16 4.99 -11.86 -1.53
C GLN A 16 5.37 -10.53 -0.88
N THR A 17 6.48 -9.94 -1.34
CA THR A 17 6.83 -8.57 -0.94
C THR A 17 5.94 -7.65 -1.76
N TYR A 18 4.79 -7.30 -1.20
CA TYR A 18 3.99 -6.21 -1.72
C TYR A 18 4.77 -4.89 -1.56
N GLY A 19 4.48 -3.92 -2.42
CA GLY A 19 5.00 -2.56 -2.24
C GLY A 19 4.63 -2.02 -0.86
N GLN A 20 5.55 -1.28 -0.23
CA GLN A 20 5.32 -0.70 1.10
C GLN A 20 4.22 0.37 1.07
N LEU A 21 4.11 1.12 -0.04
CA LEU A 21 3.00 2.02 -0.31
C LEU A 21 2.11 1.39 -1.37
N VAL A 22 0.80 1.38 -1.14
CA VAL A 22 -0.20 0.76 -2.00
C VAL A 22 -1.27 1.80 -2.32
N ILE A 23 -1.62 1.96 -3.60
CA ILE A 23 -2.84 2.69 -3.97
C ILE A 23 -4.01 1.73 -3.80
N THR A 24 -4.87 2.00 -2.83
CA THR A 24 -6.03 1.15 -2.49
C THR A 24 -7.30 1.58 -3.21
N GLU A 25 -7.43 2.87 -3.50
CA GLU A 25 -8.60 3.44 -4.19
C GLU A 25 -8.20 4.60 -5.12
N ILE A 26 -8.94 4.69 -6.24
CA ILE A 26 -8.95 5.86 -7.14
C ILE A 26 -10.41 6.28 -7.33
N MET A 27 -10.82 7.35 -6.65
CA MET A 27 -12.13 7.97 -6.82
C MET A 27 -12.01 9.09 -7.85
N TYR A 28 -12.22 8.78 -9.12
CA TYR A 28 -12.08 9.76 -10.22
C TYR A 28 -13.40 10.37 -10.69
N ASN A 29 -14.54 9.84 -10.23
CA ASN A 29 -15.87 10.29 -10.64
C ASN A 29 -16.86 10.10 -9.49
N PRO A 30 -16.78 10.95 -8.45
CA PRO A 30 -17.69 10.88 -7.32
C PRO A 30 -19.14 11.15 -7.77
N PRO A 31 -20.14 10.64 -7.04
CA PRO A 31 -21.54 10.97 -7.30
C PRO A 31 -21.80 12.48 -7.18
N GLU A 32 -22.76 12.98 -7.96
CA GLU A 32 -23.14 14.41 -7.97
C GLU A 32 -23.82 14.88 -6.66
N SER A 33 -24.23 13.93 -5.81
CA SER A 33 -24.89 14.22 -4.53
C SER A 33 -24.63 13.10 -3.53
N GLY A 34 -24.73 13.42 -2.24
CA GLY A 34 -24.37 12.51 -1.15
C GLY A 34 -23.20 13.02 -0.33
N THR A 35 -22.47 12.10 0.31
CA THR A 35 -21.41 12.41 1.28
C THR A 35 -20.00 12.38 0.69
N ASP A 36 -19.75 11.57 -0.34
CA ASP A 36 -18.45 11.48 -1.02
C ASP A 36 -18.51 12.19 -2.36
N LEU A 37 -18.20 13.48 -2.35
CA LEU A 37 -18.29 14.37 -3.52
C LEU A 37 -16.93 14.75 -4.10
N THR A 38 -15.84 14.23 -3.54
CA THR A 38 -14.47 14.62 -3.88
C THR A 38 -13.74 13.53 -4.64
N GLU A 39 -12.92 13.94 -5.60
CA GLU A 39 -11.96 13.05 -6.24
C GLU A 39 -10.74 12.87 -5.34
N PHE A 40 -10.22 11.64 -5.24
CA PHE A 40 -9.03 11.33 -4.47
C PHE A 40 -8.31 10.07 -4.95
N ILE A 41 -7.06 9.94 -4.51
CA ILE A 41 -6.27 8.71 -4.58
C ILE A 41 -5.96 8.33 -3.13
N GLU A 42 -6.33 7.13 -2.72
CA GLU A 42 -6.00 6.61 -1.40
C GLU A 42 -4.65 5.90 -1.44
N ILE A 43 -3.76 6.24 -0.50
CA ILE A 43 -2.45 5.63 -0.34
C ILE A 43 -2.38 5.00 1.04
N TYR A 44 -2.17 3.69 1.06
CA TYR A 44 -2.03 2.89 2.27
C TYR A 44 -0.57 2.47 2.49
N ASN A 45 -0.10 2.55 3.73
CA ASN A 45 1.20 2.04 4.13
C ASN A 45 1.07 0.58 4.60
N ASN A 46 1.38 -0.33 3.69
CA ASN A 46 1.36 -1.77 3.91
C ASN A 46 2.65 -2.31 4.58
N SER A 47 3.47 -1.45 5.17
CA SER A 47 4.64 -1.86 5.93
C SER A 47 4.39 -1.83 7.45
N ASP A 48 5.36 -2.30 8.21
CA ASP A 48 5.38 -2.26 9.68
C ASP A 48 6.08 -1.00 10.23
N GLN A 49 6.50 -0.08 9.36
CA GLN A 49 7.21 1.15 9.71
C GLN A 49 6.48 2.38 9.17
N ALA A 50 6.63 3.52 9.85
CA ALA A 50 6.15 4.79 9.30
C ALA A 50 7.00 5.20 8.07
N ILE A 51 6.35 5.75 7.05
CA ILE A 51 7.01 6.17 5.80
C ILE A 51 6.84 7.67 5.62
N ASN A 52 7.96 8.38 5.51
CA ASN A 52 7.98 9.78 5.11
C ASN A 52 7.92 9.89 3.58
N LEU A 53 6.94 10.63 3.07
CA LEU A 53 6.69 10.82 1.64
C LEU A 53 7.46 12.01 1.04
N ASN A 54 8.35 12.67 1.78
CA ASN A 54 9.15 13.76 1.25
C ASN A 54 9.95 13.29 0.03
N GLY A 55 9.73 13.98 -1.10
CA GLY A 55 10.36 13.64 -2.38
C GLY A 55 9.65 12.53 -3.16
N TYR A 56 8.57 11.97 -2.64
CA TYR A 56 7.67 11.12 -3.42
C TYR A 56 6.77 11.99 -4.30
N GLU A 57 6.47 11.49 -5.49
CA GLU A 57 5.56 12.10 -6.44
C GLU A 57 4.62 11.04 -7.02
N ILE A 58 3.41 11.46 -7.39
CA ILE A 58 2.56 10.68 -8.29
C ILE A 58 2.91 11.14 -9.70
N LYS A 59 3.43 10.22 -10.51
CA LYS A 59 3.81 10.52 -11.89
C LYS A 59 2.67 10.13 -12.85
N ASP A 60 2.57 10.84 -13.98
CA ASP A 60 1.73 10.50 -15.12
C ASP A 60 0.19 10.49 -14.89
N ALA A 61 -0.28 10.85 -13.69
CA ALA A 61 -1.71 10.98 -13.37
C ALA A 61 -2.07 12.40 -12.90
N ILE A 62 -1.42 12.90 -11.86
CA ILE A 62 -1.62 14.24 -11.29
C ILE A 62 -0.27 14.83 -10.89
N GLN A 63 -0.11 16.15 -10.98
CA GLN A 63 1.11 16.81 -10.50
C GLN A 63 1.00 17.11 -9.01
N ILE A 64 1.37 16.13 -8.16
CA ILE A 64 1.49 16.29 -6.72
C ILE A 64 2.87 15.84 -6.28
N VAL A 65 3.56 16.71 -5.55
CA VAL A 65 4.78 16.38 -4.79
C VAL A 65 4.41 16.44 -3.32
N PHE A 66 4.62 15.33 -2.61
CA PHE A 66 4.33 15.30 -1.18
C PHE A 66 5.39 16.11 -0.42
N GLY A 67 4.92 16.94 0.51
CA GLY A 67 5.79 17.66 1.46
C GLY A 67 6.31 16.73 2.56
N ASP A 68 6.64 17.29 3.72
CA ASP A 68 6.99 16.52 4.91
C ASP A 68 5.74 15.86 5.52
N THR A 69 5.29 14.78 4.88
CA THR A 69 4.13 13.99 5.28
C THR A 69 4.60 12.60 5.65
N THR A 70 4.22 12.12 6.84
CA THR A 70 4.51 10.75 7.27
C THR A 70 3.22 9.95 7.37
N ILE A 71 3.14 8.81 6.68
CA ILE A 71 2.05 7.84 6.83
C ILE A 71 2.49 6.79 7.85
N VAL A 72 1.71 6.63 8.91
CA VAL A 72 1.94 5.58 9.92
C VAL A 72 1.73 4.19 9.32
N ALA A 73 2.27 3.15 9.96
CA ALA A 73 2.02 1.78 9.54
C ALA A 73 0.56 1.39 9.83
N GLY A 74 -0.06 0.66 8.90
CA GLY A 74 -1.47 0.23 9.00
C GLY A 74 -2.46 1.34 8.70
#